data_AF-A0A962ZCY4-F1
#
_entry.id   AF-A0A962ZCY4-F1
#
_cell.length_a   1.000
_cell.length_b   1.000
_cell.length_c   1.000
_cell.angle_alpha   90.00
_cell.angle_beta   90.00
_cell.angle_gamma   90.00
#
_symmetry.space_group_name_H-M   'P 1'
#
loop_
_entity.id
_entity.type
_entity.pdbx_description
1 polymer ?
#
loop_
_entity_poly.entity_id
_entity_poly.type
_entity_poly.pdbx_seq_one_letter_code
_entity_poly.pdbx_strand_id
1 'polypeptide(L)'
;MALSRNSIGYFVIALVTLTLGAVTALVFITMKRHDIGEPGYIVNPAFHMASDHLLYAEPIPPGWERLGTKGRVIFRGDEVTIENDRPTQSVGIEQTIELPMDVRAFELAATIQLALGIGGDKSWERARVDLVGIRDNGSRDFSRPHKLFEAVGTRPALEYRKIVEVAPDIRTATLSVRLAKTTGRLTLSGITLSPAVERTEFTRASLWVRSGWLGLLLVTGAWFIATAAHRPAAITAVTLVTIGGVFALMPYEVKEPVIGLLAPVTSSADQSEREWTDRALHVVAFLILGFLVRVARRRDHVRKLAIPLAVVTLLTELLQSVSTGIGMDDLVDAVANLFGMTVGLGVGQDYVRKYYRRRRRSSRHRHRKHGSRHRSEDAGTHDDSDLEPDLANEPSLANEPINNR
;
A
#
# COMPACT_ATOMS: atom_id res chain seq x y z
N MET A 1 -31.34 20.29 19.56
CA MET A 1 -30.12 20.70 18.82
C MET A 1 -30.28 20.31 17.36
N ALA A 2 -30.45 21.27 16.45
CA ALA A 2 -30.48 20.97 15.02
C ALA A 2 -29.05 20.72 14.52
N LEU A 3 -28.78 19.52 13.98
CA LEU A 3 -27.52 19.24 13.30
C LEU A 3 -27.40 20.17 12.09
N SER A 4 -26.24 20.82 11.95
CA SER A 4 -25.99 21.65 10.76
C SER A 4 -26.10 20.78 9.50
N ARG A 5 -26.59 21.35 8.39
CA ARG A 5 -26.73 20.65 7.09
C ARG A 5 -25.44 19.94 6.66
N ASN A 6 -24.28 20.48 7.05
CA ASN A 6 -22.97 19.88 6.79
C ASN A 6 -22.75 18.60 7.61
N SER A 7 -23.20 18.56 8.87
CA SER A 7 -23.07 17.39 9.75
C SER A 7 -23.80 16.16 9.19
N ILE A 8 -24.98 16.37 8.59
CA ILE A 8 -25.74 15.29 7.93
C ILE A 8 -24.95 14.74 6.73
N GLY A 9 -24.36 15.63 5.91
CA GLY A 9 -23.52 15.22 4.78
C GLY A 9 -22.33 14.34 5.18
N TYR A 10 -21.58 14.74 6.22
CA TYR A 10 -20.46 13.93 6.73
C TYR A 10 -20.91 12.56 7.24
N PHE A 11 -22.05 12.50 7.94
CA PHE A 11 -22.59 11.24 8.46
C PHE A 11 -22.98 10.29 7.33
N VAL A 12 -23.71 10.78 6.33
CA VAL A 12 -24.13 9.97 5.17
C VAL A 12 -22.91 9.45 4.42
N ILE A 13 -21.91 10.31 4.15
CA ILE A 13 -20.67 9.90 3.48
C ILE A 13 -19.97 8.80 4.29
N ALA A 14 -19.76 9.01 5.59
CA ALA A 14 -19.10 8.02 6.44
C ALA A 14 -19.85 6.68 6.46
N LEU A 15 -21.17 6.70 6.57
CA LEU A 15 -22.00 5.50 6.55
C LEU A 15 -21.88 4.74 5.22
N VAL A 16 -21.96 5.44 4.09
CA VAL A 16 -21.82 4.84 2.76
C VAL A 16 -20.41 4.27 2.58
N THR A 17 -19.38 5.00 2.99
CA THR A 17 -17.98 4.54 2.95
C THR A 17 -17.78 3.26 3.76
N LEU A 18 -18.27 3.20 4.99
CA LEU A 18 -18.16 2.02 5.85
C LEU A 18 -18.95 0.84 5.30
N THR A 19 -20.14 1.09 4.77
CA THR A 19 -20.97 0.05 4.13
C THR A 19 -20.27 -0.53 2.91
N LEU A 20 -19.72 0.33 2.04
CA LEU A 20 -18.98 -0.12 0.86
C LEU A 20 -17.69 -0.85 1.24
N GLY A 21 -16.99 -0.41 2.29
CA GLY A 21 -15.86 -1.14 2.88
C GLY A 21 -16.24 -2.52 3.38
N ALA A 22 -17.35 -2.64 4.11
CA ALA A 22 -17.86 -3.93 4.59
C ALA A 22 -18.26 -4.86 3.44
N VAL A 23 -18.95 -4.34 2.41
CA VAL A 23 -19.28 -5.11 1.19
C VAL A 23 -18.01 -5.56 0.46
N THR A 24 -17.00 -4.70 0.36
CA THR A 24 -15.71 -5.05 -0.24
C THR A 24 -15.06 -6.20 0.54
N ALA A 25 -14.94 -6.08 1.85
CA ALA A 25 -14.38 -7.13 2.68
C ALA A 25 -15.17 -8.44 2.54
N LEU A 26 -16.51 -8.37 2.57
CA LEU A 26 -17.37 -9.54 2.40
C LEU A 26 -17.13 -10.23 1.05
N VAL A 27 -17.14 -9.49 -0.05
CA VAL A 27 -16.91 -10.03 -1.40
C VAL A 27 -15.57 -10.76 -1.46
N PHE A 28 -14.50 -10.15 -0.99
CA PHE A 28 -13.15 -10.72 -1.15
C PHE A 28 -12.78 -11.79 -0.13
N ILE A 29 -13.44 -11.82 1.05
CA ILE A 29 -13.25 -12.87 2.05
C ILE A 29 -14.10 -14.11 1.71
N THR A 30 -15.33 -13.92 1.27
CA THR A 30 -16.31 -15.02 1.15
C THR A 30 -16.42 -15.59 -0.25
N MET A 31 -16.15 -14.81 -1.30
CA MET A 31 -16.22 -15.32 -2.66
C MET A 31 -14.91 -16.00 -3.02
N LYS A 32 -14.99 -17.25 -3.45
CA LYS A 32 -13.87 -17.97 -4.05
C LYS A 32 -13.40 -17.20 -5.29
N ARG A 33 -12.16 -16.71 -5.29
CA ARG A 33 -11.61 -15.92 -6.40
C ARG A 33 -11.28 -16.78 -7.62
N HIS A 34 -10.64 -17.92 -7.40
CA HIS A 34 -10.15 -18.80 -8.46
C HIS A 34 -10.78 -20.18 -8.38
N ASP A 35 -11.05 -20.79 -9.52
CA ASP A 35 -11.19 -22.24 -9.62
C ASP A 35 -9.83 -22.85 -9.93
N ILE A 36 -9.45 -23.81 -9.09
CA ILE A 36 -8.18 -24.53 -9.19
C ILE A 36 -8.46 -25.80 -9.99
N GLY A 37 -7.77 -25.95 -11.12
CA GLY A 37 -7.84 -27.16 -11.94
C GLY A 37 -6.96 -28.28 -11.39
N GLU A 38 -6.87 -29.37 -12.14
CA GLU A 38 -6.04 -30.52 -11.77
C GLU A 38 -4.54 -30.17 -11.84
N PRO A 39 -3.72 -30.65 -10.88
CA PRO A 39 -2.28 -30.51 -10.95
C PRO A 39 -1.72 -31.34 -12.11
N GLY A 40 -0.61 -30.91 -12.70
CA GLY A 40 0.02 -31.69 -13.77
C GLY A 40 1.21 -31.09 -14.49
N TYR A 41 1.63 -29.87 -14.14
CA TYR A 41 2.71 -29.18 -14.84
C TYR A 41 4.11 -29.52 -14.33
N ILE A 42 4.21 -30.04 -13.10
CA ILE A 42 5.50 -30.46 -12.52
C ILE A 42 5.79 -31.90 -12.97
N VAL A 43 6.95 -32.12 -13.57
CA VAL A 43 7.42 -33.47 -13.89
C VAL A 43 7.96 -34.10 -12.61
N ASN A 44 7.43 -35.27 -12.27
CA ASN A 44 7.82 -36.04 -11.09
C ASN A 44 7.70 -35.25 -9.76
N PRO A 45 6.48 -34.81 -9.38
CA PRO A 45 6.26 -34.02 -8.17
C PRO A 45 6.51 -34.80 -6.87
N ALA A 46 6.52 -36.14 -6.94
CA ALA A 46 6.82 -37.04 -5.83
C ALA A 46 8.32 -37.38 -5.74
N PHE A 47 9.19 -36.76 -6.56
CA PHE A 47 10.64 -36.99 -6.52
C PHE A 47 11.06 -38.47 -6.63
N HIS A 48 10.26 -39.31 -7.28
CA HIS A 48 10.54 -40.73 -7.41
C HIS A 48 11.78 -40.96 -8.27
N MET A 49 12.73 -41.73 -7.75
CA MET A 49 13.93 -42.13 -8.49
C MET A 49 13.58 -43.23 -9.48
N ALA A 50 13.98 -43.07 -10.74
CA ALA A 50 13.94 -44.19 -11.68
C ALA A 50 15.01 -45.22 -11.31
N SER A 51 14.68 -46.50 -11.44
CA SER A 51 15.47 -47.63 -10.92
C SER A 51 16.88 -47.74 -11.51
N ASP A 52 17.08 -47.18 -12.70
CA ASP A 52 18.34 -47.10 -13.44
C ASP A 52 19.28 -45.98 -12.95
N HIS A 53 18.79 -44.99 -12.22
CA HIS A 53 19.59 -43.86 -11.73
C HIS A 53 20.35 -44.14 -10.42
N LEU A 54 20.22 -45.34 -9.81
CA LEU A 54 20.93 -45.69 -8.58
C LEU A 54 22.46 -45.81 -8.73
N LEU A 55 22.98 -45.73 -9.96
CA LEU A 55 24.42 -45.84 -10.26
C LEU A 55 25.18 -44.50 -10.20
N TYR A 56 24.49 -43.37 -10.08
CA TYR A 56 25.14 -42.05 -9.98
C TYR A 56 25.47 -41.69 -8.53
N ALA A 57 26.58 -40.98 -8.32
CA ALA A 57 27.04 -40.57 -6.99
C ALA A 57 26.05 -39.64 -6.26
N GLU A 58 25.26 -38.87 -7.01
CA GLU A 58 24.20 -37.99 -6.49
C GLU A 58 23.03 -38.00 -7.47
N PRO A 59 22.13 -38.99 -7.36
CA PRO A 59 21.13 -39.20 -8.38
C PRO A 59 20.00 -38.16 -8.22
N ILE A 60 19.58 -37.55 -9.33
CA ILE A 60 18.52 -36.53 -9.38
C ILE A 60 17.30 -37.13 -10.08
N PRO A 61 16.07 -36.96 -9.57
CA PRO A 61 14.88 -37.46 -10.22
C PRO A 61 14.71 -36.87 -11.63
N PRO A 62 14.18 -37.64 -12.61
CA PRO A 62 13.95 -37.14 -13.95
C PRO A 62 13.15 -35.83 -13.99
N GLY A 63 13.58 -34.89 -14.82
CA GLY A 63 12.97 -33.57 -14.97
C GLY A 63 13.45 -32.51 -13.97
N TRP A 64 14.26 -32.88 -12.98
CA TRP A 64 14.88 -31.92 -12.05
C TRP A 64 16.36 -31.73 -12.37
N GLU A 65 16.84 -30.52 -12.17
CA GLU A 65 18.24 -30.12 -12.30
C GLU A 65 18.77 -29.62 -10.97
N ARG A 66 20.03 -29.90 -10.67
CA ARG A 66 20.67 -29.42 -9.44
C ARG A 66 21.21 -28.01 -9.62
N LEU A 67 20.86 -27.14 -8.67
CA LEU A 67 21.45 -25.82 -8.52
C LEU A 67 22.64 -25.87 -7.57
N GLY A 68 23.80 -25.40 -8.05
CA GLY A 68 25.02 -25.28 -7.25
C GLY A 68 25.81 -26.58 -7.07
N THR A 69 27.13 -26.44 -6.92
CA THR A 69 28.08 -27.57 -6.89
C THR A 69 28.48 -28.01 -5.48
N LYS A 70 28.01 -27.30 -4.45
CA LYS A 70 28.32 -27.55 -3.04
C LYS A 70 27.03 -27.60 -2.23
N GLY A 71 27.05 -28.29 -1.10
CA GLY A 71 25.86 -28.67 -0.33
C GLY A 71 25.35 -30.07 -0.69
N ARG A 72 24.23 -30.48 -0.10
CA ARG A 72 23.63 -31.80 -0.32
C ARG A 72 22.17 -31.64 -0.75
N VAL A 73 21.76 -32.43 -1.73
CA VAL A 73 20.36 -32.59 -2.13
C VAL A 73 20.04 -34.07 -1.97
N ILE A 74 19.11 -34.40 -1.09
CA ILE A 74 18.80 -35.76 -0.68
C ILE A 74 17.33 -36.02 -0.97
N PHE A 75 17.03 -37.01 -1.81
CA PHE A 75 15.68 -37.45 -2.13
C PHE A 75 15.33 -38.70 -1.31
N ARG A 76 14.17 -38.72 -0.64
CA ARG A 76 13.69 -39.84 0.17
C ARG A 76 12.17 -39.98 0.05
N GLY A 77 11.72 -40.99 -0.68
CA GLY A 77 10.29 -41.13 -0.99
C GLY A 77 9.79 -39.86 -1.70
N ASP A 78 8.74 -39.26 -1.15
CA ASP A 78 8.05 -38.09 -1.72
C ASP A 78 8.64 -36.74 -1.24
N GLU A 79 9.85 -36.76 -0.70
CA GLU A 79 10.49 -35.62 -0.07
C GLU A 79 11.88 -35.34 -0.65
N VAL A 80 12.18 -34.04 -0.80
CA VAL A 80 13.53 -33.54 -1.02
C VAL A 80 14.02 -32.74 0.18
N THR A 81 15.24 -33.05 0.64
CA THR A 81 15.97 -32.30 1.66
C THR A 81 17.19 -31.65 1.02
N ILE A 82 17.28 -30.32 1.11
CA ILE A 82 18.39 -29.49 0.66
C ILE A 82 19.15 -28.97 1.87
N GLU A 83 20.46 -29.20 1.92
CA GLU A 83 21.33 -28.76 2.99
C GLU A 83 22.51 -27.93 2.46
N ASN A 84 22.80 -26.85 3.17
CA ASN A 84 23.94 -25.99 2.88
C ASN A 84 24.73 -25.69 4.15
N ASP A 85 26.02 -25.95 4.12
CA ASP A 85 26.99 -25.59 5.15
C ASP A 85 27.82 -24.35 4.76
N ARG A 86 27.62 -23.82 3.54
CA ARG A 86 28.39 -22.69 2.98
C ARG A 86 27.49 -21.50 2.67
N PRO A 87 27.46 -20.46 3.52
CA PRO A 87 26.55 -19.32 3.34
C PRO A 87 26.90 -18.48 2.10
N THR A 88 28.08 -18.62 1.51
CA THR A 88 28.47 -17.85 0.31
C THR A 88 27.92 -18.46 -0.99
N GLN A 89 27.37 -19.68 -0.94
CA GLN A 89 26.93 -20.44 -2.11
C GLN A 89 25.44 -20.75 -2.02
N SER A 90 24.80 -20.88 -3.18
CA SER A 90 23.42 -21.36 -3.26
C SER A 90 23.40 -22.83 -3.62
N VAL A 91 22.48 -23.57 -3.03
CA VAL A 91 22.22 -24.98 -3.34
C VAL A 91 20.72 -25.20 -3.46
N GLY A 92 20.31 -26.06 -4.37
CA GLY A 92 18.91 -26.38 -4.57
C GLY A 92 18.65 -27.27 -5.75
N ILE A 93 17.40 -27.26 -6.20
CA ILE A 93 16.94 -27.89 -7.42
C ILE A 93 16.10 -26.91 -8.23
N GLU A 94 16.05 -27.10 -9.54
CA GLU A 94 15.14 -26.40 -10.42
C GLU A 94 14.55 -27.32 -11.49
N GLN A 95 13.42 -26.91 -12.04
CA GLN A 95 12.77 -27.56 -13.16
C GLN A 95 12.24 -26.49 -14.11
N THR A 96 12.47 -26.67 -15.41
CA THR A 96 11.82 -25.88 -16.45
C THR A 96 10.47 -26.50 -16.76
N ILE A 97 9.42 -25.68 -16.73
CA ILE A 97 8.03 -26.05 -16.88
C ILE A 97 7.47 -25.36 -18.13
N GLU A 98 6.83 -26.12 -18.99
CA GLU A 98 6.03 -25.61 -20.11
C GLU A 98 4.64 -25.20 -19.59
N LEU A 99 4.24 -23.96 -19.89
CA LEU A 99 2.98 -23.36 -19.46
C LEU A 99 2.00 -23.28 -20.64
N PRO A 100 0.71 -23.58 -20.41
CA PRO A 100 -0.31 -23.44 -21.45
C PRO A 100 -0.62 -21.95 -21.71
N MET A 101 -0.93 -21.61 -22.97
CA MET A 101 -1.12 -20.21 -23.41
C MET A 101 -2.38 -19.54 -22.84
N ASP A 102 -3.37 -20.32 -22.42
CA ASP A 102 -4.66 -19.85 -21.96
C ASP A 102 -4.74 -19.68 -20.43
N VAL A 103 -3.71 -20.11 -19.69
CA VAL A 103 -3.66 -19.98 -18.23
C VAL A 103 -2.61 -18.96 -17.83
N ARG A 104 -3.01 -17.99 -16.99
CA ARG A 104 -2.16 -16.88 -16.55
C ARG A 104 -1.82 -16.92 -15.07
N ALA A 105 -2.54 -17.72 -14.30
CA ALA A 105 -2.34 -17.85 -12.87
C ALA A 105 -2.28 -19.33 -12.52
N PHE A 106 -1.43 -19.66 -11.55
CA PHE A 106 -1.22 -21.03 -11.10
C PHE A 106 -1.24 -21.06 -9.57
N GLU A 107 -1.90 -22.05 -8.98
CA GLU A 107 -1.70 -22.37 -7.58
C GLU A 107 -0.44 -23.22 -7.46
N LEU A 108 0.57 -22.68 -6.79
CA LEU A 108 1.74 -23.40 -6.35
C LEU A 108 1.54 -23.78 -4.88
N ALA A 109 1.61 -25.07 -4.57
CA ALA A 109 1.48 -25.58 -3.21
C ALA A 109 2.64 -26.53 -2.88
N ALA A 110 3.07 -26.52 -1.61
CA ALA A 110 4.05 -27.47 -1.09
C ALA A 110 4.00 -27.51 0.44
N THR A 111 4.38 -28.65 1.03
CA THR A 111 4.74 -28.72 2.45
C THR A 111 6.21 -28.39 2.61
N ILE A 112 6.53 -27.40 3.43
CA ILE A 112 7.90 -26.91 3.62
C ILE A 112 8.24 -26.91 5.10
N GLN A 113 9.42 -27.42 5.43
CA GLN A 113 10.02 -27.37 6.75
C GLN A 113 11.40 -26.74 6.66
N LEU A 114 11.72 -25.86 7.62
CA LEU A 114 13.04 -25.27 7.74
C LEU A 114 13.69 -25.70 9.05
N ALA A 115 14.85 -26.31 8.97
CA ALA A 115 15.67 -26.65 10.11
C ALA A 115 17.04 -25.98 10.01
N LEU A 116 17.63 -25.66 11.17
CA LEU A 116 19.02 -25.20 11.32
C LEU A 116 19.33 -23.84 10.66
N GLY A 117 19.43 -22.78 11.45
CA GLY A 117 20.28 -21.61 11.13
C GLY A 117 20.10 -20.94 9.76
N ILE A 118 18.89 -20.91 9.21
CA ILE A 118 18.61 -20.25 7.92
C ILE A 118 18.55 -18.74 8.13
N GLY A 119 19.34 -18.01 7.36
CA GLY A 119 19.41 -16.56 7.35
C GLY A 119 20.77 -16.03 6.92
N GLY A 120 20.82 -14.73 6.68
CA GLY A 120 22.03 -13.95 6.42
C GLY A 120 21.73 -12.47 6.62
N ASP A 121 22.75 -11.64 6.47
CA ASP A 121 22.64 -10.20 6.69
C ASP A 121 21.79 -9.53 5.60
N LYS A 122 21.74 -10.14 4.41
CA LYS A 122 21.06 -9.57 3.24
C LYS A 122 19.68 -10.15 3.05
N SER A 123 18.76 -9.34 2.52
CA SER A 123 17.37 -9.74 2.29
C SER A 123 17.22 -10.94 1.35
N TRP A 124 18.24 -11.26 0.55
CA TRP A 124 18.26 -12.42 -0.34
C TRP A 124 18.91 -13.69 0.19
N GLU A 125 19.49 -13.65 1.39
CA GLU A 125 20.18 -14.78 2.02
C GLU A 125 19.19 -15.65 2.80
N ARG A 126 18.33 -16.39 2.08
CA ARG A 126 17.11 -17.03 2.61
C ARG A 126 16.78 -18.35 1.92
N ALA A 127 15.94 -19.15 2.57
CA ALA A 127 15.25 -20.29 1.96
C ALA A 127 14.14 -19.80 1.03
N ARG A 128 14.05 -20.34 -0.20
CA ARG A 128 13.13 -19.85 -1.24
C ARG A 128 12.52 -20.98 -2.07
N VAL A 129 11.25 -20.79 -2.40
CA VAL A 129 10.53 -21.52 -3.46
C VAL A 129 9.89 -20.50 -4.39
N ASP A 130 10.32 -20.49 -5.64
CA ASP A 130 9.95 -19.49 -6.66
C ASP A 130 9.58 -20.13 -8.00
N LEU A 131 8.56 -19.57 -8.66
CA LEU A 131 8.17 -19.88 -10.04
C LEU A 131 8.37 -18.62 -10.89
N VAL A 132 9.41 -18.61 -11.70
CA VAL A 132 9.84 -17.43 -12.45
C VAL A 132 9.65 -17.66 -13.94
N GLY A 133 8.88 -16.81 -14.60
CA GLY A 133 8.69 -16.89 -16.05
C GLY A 133 9.98 -16.62 -16.83
N ILE A 134 10.13 -17.25 -17.99
CA ILE A 134 11.25 -17.07 -18.92
C ILE A 134 10.70 -16.42 -20.20
N ARG A 135 11.28 -15.27 -20.56
CA ARG A 135 10.92 -14.54 -21.79
C ARG A 135 11.60 -15.19 -23.00
N ASP A 136 11.11 -14.88 -24.20
CA ASP A 136 11.64 -15.40 -25.47
C ASP A 136 13.14 -15.14 -25.67
N ASN A 137 13.69 -14.08 -25.06
CA ASN A 137 15.11 -13.76 -25.10
C ASN A 137 15.96 -14.52 -24.04
N GLY A 138 15.37 -15.47 -23.31
CA GLY A 138 15.99 -16.24 -22.23
C GLY A 138 16.11 -15.51 -20.89
N SER A 139 15.65 -14.26 -20.79
CA SER A 139 15.69 -13.51 -19.53
C SER A 139 14.57 -13.94 -18.57
N ARG A 140 14.86 -13.90 -17.26
CA ARG A 140 13.90 -14.19 -16.20
C ARG A 140 12.98 -12.99 -15.94
N ASP A 141 11.68 -13.23 -15.85
CA ASP A 141 10.68 -12.21 -15.55
C ASP A 141 10.34 -12.17 -14.06
N PHE A 142 10.83 -11.13 -13.38
CA PHE A 142 10.57 -10.88 -11.96
C PHE A 142 9.53 -9.77 -11.73
N SER A 143 8.85 -9.31 -12.78
CA SER A 143 7.87 -8.21 -12.69
C SER A 143 6.67 -8.58 -11.80
N ARG A 144 6.26 -9.86 -11.83
CA ARG A 144 5.11 -10.37 -11.09
C ARG A 144 5.50 -11.09 -9.78
N PRO A 145 4.57 -11.21 -8.81
CA PRO A 145 4.78 -12.03 -7.62
C PRO A 145 5.06 -13.49 -7.99
N HIS A 146 6.30 -13.93 -7.79
CA HIS A 146 6.81 -15.23 -8.24
C HIS A 146 7.19 -16.18 -7.08
N LYS A 147 7.14 -15.73 -5.83
CA LYS A 147 7.61 -16.49 -4.66
C LYS A 147 6.45 -17.16 -3.94
N LEU A 148 6.45 -18.50 -3.85
CA LEU A 148 5.58 -19.26 -2.94
C LEU A 148 6.03 -19.06 -1.49
N PHE A 149 7.33 -19.25 -1.26
CA PHE A 149 7.90 -19.30 0.08
C PHE A 149 9.21 -18.53 0.12
N GLU A 150 9.36 -17.70 1.14
CA GLU A 150 10.61 -17.03 1.47
C GLU A 150 10.69 -16.87 2.99
N ALA A 151 11.69 -17.47 3.63
CA ALA A 151 11.81 -17.38 5.08
C ALA A 151 13.24 -17.52 5.59
N VAL A 152 13.41 -17.04 6.82
CA VAL A 152 14.57 -17.23 7.68
C VAL A 152 14.15 -17.98 8.95
N GLY A 153 15.13 -18.50 9.67
CA GLY A 153 14.99 -19.20 10.92
C GLY A 153 14.55 -20.65 10.77
N THR A 154 14.14 -21.24 11.89
CA THR A 154 13.58 -22.59 11.96
C THR A 154 12.06 -22.50 11.87
N ARG A 155 11.43 -23.35 11.07
CA ARG A 155 9.97 -23.41 10.92
C ARG A 155 9.49 -24.86 10.91
N PRO A 156 8.38 -25.19 11.59
CA PRO A 156 7.80 -26.52 11.50
C PRO A 156 7.32 -26.79 10.07
N ALA A 157 7.12 -28.08 9.76
CA ALA A 157 6.49 -28.48 8.51
C ALA A 157 5.09 -27.86 8.43
N LEU A 158 4.87 -27.00 7.44
CA LEU A 158 3.58 -26.37 7.17
C LEU A 158 3.31 -26.43 5.68
N GLU A 159 2.03 -26.52 5.36
CA GLU A 159 1.55 -26.41 3.99
C GLU A 159 1.49 -24.94 3.59
N TYR A 160 2.13 -24.63 2.46
CA TYR A 160 2.11 -23.31 1.84
C TYR A 160 1.38 -23.41 0.52
N ARG A 161 0.46 -22.46 0.27
CA ARG A 161 -0.29 -22.34 -0.98
C ARG A 161 -0.27 -20.89 -1.42
N LYS A 162 -0.04 -20.66 -2.71
CA LYS A 162 -0.08 -19.30 -3.27
C LYS A 162 -0.44 -19.33 -4.74
N ILE A 163 -1.28 -18.37 -5.13
CA ILE A 163 -1.51 -18.07 -6.54
C ILE A 163 -0.37 -17.19 -7.06
N VAL A 164 0.32 -17.68 -8.08
CA VAL A 164 1.37 -16.96 -8.81
C VAL A 164 0.87 -16.63 -10.21
N GLU A 165 1.11 -15.40 -10.66
CA GLU A 165 0.69 -14.94 -11.99
C GLU A 165 1.91 -14.87 -12.92
N VAL A 166 1.72 -15.33 -14.15
CA VAL A 166 2.72 -15.33 -15.21
C VAL A 166 2.25 -14.41 -16.34
N ALA A 167 3.18 -13.72 -17.00
CA ALA A 167 2.82 -12.81 -18.08
C ALA A 167 2.22 -13.58 -19.28
N PRO A 168 1.27 -13.01 -20.03
CA PRO A 168 0.55 -13.72 -21.10
C PRO A 168 1.44 -14.20 -22.27
N ASP A 169 2.61 -13.59 -22.45
CA ASP A 169 3.59 -13.93 -23.48
C ASP A 169 4.57 -15.05 -23.04
N ILE A 170 4.60 -15.39 -21.75
CA ILE A 170 5.55 -16.36 -21.20
C ILE A 170 4.99 -17.78 -21.37
N ARG A 171 5.77 -18.62 -22.06
CA ARG A 171 5.45 -20.03 -22.32
C ARG A 171 6.22 -20.99 -21.43
N THR A 172 7.33 -20.55 -20.86
CA THR A 172 8.19 -21.38 -20.01
C THR A 172 8.43 -20.69 -18.70
N ALA A 173 8.50 -21.46 -17.62
CA ALA A 173 8.87 -20.95 -16.30
C ALA A 173 9.85 -21.89 -15.63
N THR A 174 10.68 -21.33 -14.74
CA THR A 174 11.57 -22.10 -13.88
C THR A 174 10.99 -22.15 -12.48
N LEU A 175 10.68 -23.36 -12.01
CA LEU A 175 10.38 -23.64 -10.62
C LEU A 175 11.68 -23.97 -9.90
N SER A 176 12.06 -23.18 -8.89
CA SER A 176 13.27 -23.43 -8.09
C SER A 176 12.96 -23.57 -6.61
N VAL A 177 13.67 -24.50 -5.97
CA VAL A 177 13.66 -24.74 -4.51
C VAL A 177 15.11 -24.64 -4.05
N ARG A 178 15.44 -23.66 -3.20
CA ARG A 178 16.85 -23.38 -2.87
C ARG A 178 17.08 -22.75 -1.51
N LEU A 179 18.28 -22.99 -0.99
CA LEU A 179 18.92 -22.19 0.05
C LEU A 179 19.81 -21.16 -0.66
N ALA A 180 19.32 -19.92 -0.79
CA ALA A 180 20.04 -18.87 -1.52
C ALA A 180 21.07 -18.23 -0.61
N LYS A 181 22.36 -18.54 -0.81
CA LYS A 181 23.50 -17.95 -0.05
C LYS A 181 23.24 -17.93 1.47
N THR A 182 22.82 -19.07 2.00
CA THR A 182 22.53 -19.21 3.43
C THR A 182 22.81 -20.64 3.88
N THR A 183 23.18 -20.82 5.15
CA THR A 183 23.31 -22.14 5.75
C THR A 183 21.96 -22.71 6.18
N GLY A 184 21.88 -24.03 6.31
CA GLY A 184 20.74 -24.70 6.95
C GLY A 184 20.20 -25.87 6.17
N ARG A 185 18.97 -26.25 6.50
CA ARG A 185 18.25 -27.38 5.91
C ARG A 185 16.83 -26.97 5.53
N LEU A 186 16.50 -27.10 4.25
CA LEU A 186 15.15 -26.98 3.73
C LEU A 186 14.65 -28.38 3.36
N THR A 187 13.48 -28.74 3.85
CA THR A 187 12.78 -29.97 3.50
C THR A 187 11.48 -29.61 2.81
N LEU A 188 11.19 -30.26 1.68
CA LEU A 188 10.02 -29.99 0.87
C LEU A 188 9.38 -31.30 0.38
N SER A 189 8.05 -31.36 0.43
CA SER A 189 7.25 -32.48 -0.06
C SER A 189 5.91 -32.02 -0.63
N GLY A 190 5.27 -32.88 -1.42
CA GLY A 190 3.93 -32.65 -1.97
C GLY A 190 3.83 -31.39 -2.83
N ILE A 191 4.83 -31.14 -3.68
CA ILE A 191 4.82 -29.95 -4.53
C ILE A 191 3.85 -30.13 -5.69
N THR A 192 2.95 -29.17 -5.86
CA THR A 192 1.97 -29.18 -6.96
C THR A 192 1.91 -27.82 -7.63
N LEU A 193 1.68 -27.85 -8.94
CA LEU A 193 1.37 -26.67 -9.74
C LEU A 193 0.08 -26.97 -10.50
N SER A 194 -0.96 -26.20 -10.19
CA SER A 194 -2.31 -26.37 -10.74
C SER A 194 -2.74 -25.08 -11.42
N PRO A 195 -3.50 -25.12 -12.52
CA PRO A 195 -3.97 -23.91 -13.17
C PRO A 195 -5.02 -23.23 -12.28
N ALA A 196 -4.99 -21.90 -12.21
CA ALA A 196 -5.94 -21.11 -11.44
C ALA A 196 -6.68 -20.16 -12.39
N VAL A 197 -7.99 -20.34 -12.53
CA VAL A 197 -8.83 -19.50 -13.40
C VAL A 197 -9.69 -18.59 -12.55
N GLU A 198 -9.62 -17.27 -12.77
CA GLU A 198 -10.46 -16.33 -12.03
C GLU A 198 -11.93 -16.54 -12.39
N ARG A 199 -12.78 -16.63 -11.37
CA ARG A 199 -14.21 -16.88 -11.54
C ARG A 199 -14.90 -15.65 -12.09
N THR A 200 -15.76 -15.86 -13.09
CA THR A 200 -16.53 -14.77 -13.71
C THR A 200 -17.41 -14.03 -12.69
N GLU A 201 -17.96 -14.74 -11.70
CA GLU A 201 -18.75 -14.11 -10.63
C GLU A 201 -17.90 -13.16 -9.78
N PHE A 202 -16.66 -13.58 -9.45
CA PHE A 202 -15.73 -12.75 -8.69
C PHE A 202 -15.32 -11.52 -9.50
N THR A 203 -14.96 -11.68 -10.78
CA THR A 203 -14.58 -10.55 -11.64
C THR A 203 -15.72 -9.53 -11.74
N ARG A 204 -16.97 -9.98 -11.90
CA ARG A 204 -18.15 -9.09 -11.90
C ARG A 204 -18.34 -8.39 -10.56
N ALA A 205 -18.29 -9.12 -9.45
CA ALA A 205 -18.44 -8.54 -8.11
C ALA A 205 -17.33 -7.51 -7.81
N SER A 206 -16.08 -7.84 -8.14
CA SER A 206 -14.93 -6.95 -8.04
C SER A 206 -15.13 -5.68 -8.87
N LEU A 207 -15.60 -5.80 -10.12
CA LEU A 207 -15.90 -4.65 -10.97
C LEU A 207 -16.99 -3.75 -10.35
N TRP A 208 -18.07 -4.33 -9.83
CA TRP A 208 -19.14 -3.58 -9.15
C TRP A 208 -18.61 -2.83 -7.92
N VAL A 209 -17.80 -3.48 -7.09
CA VAL A 209 -17.18 -2.86 -5.92
C VAL A 209 -16.26 -1.70 -6.32
N ARG A 210 -15.38 -1.91 -7.31
CA ARG A 210 -14.48 -0.86 -7.85
C ARG A 210 -15.27 0.33 -8.41
N SER A 211 -16.35 0.05 -9.12
CA SER A 211 -17.25 1.07 -9.68
C SER A 211 -17.96 1.86 -8.57
N GLY A 212 -18.38 1.17 -7.50
CA GLY A 212 -18.92 1.79 -6.30
C GLY A 212 -17.93 2.74 -5.64
N TRP A 213 -16.66 2.33 -5.50
CA TRP A 213 -15.60 3.18 -4.94
C TRP A 213 -15.31 4.40 -5.81
N LEU A 214 -15.26 4.21 -7.13
CA LEU A 214 -15.09 5.32 -8.06
C LEU A 214 -16.27 6.31 -7.98
N GLY A 215 -17.51 5.81 -7.98
CA GLY A 215 -18.70 6.65 -7.81
C GLY A 215 -18.69 7.42 -6.49
N LEU A 216 -18.34 6.75 -5.38
CA LEU A 216 -18.20 7.38 -4.08
C LEU A 216 -17.11 8.46 -4.09
N LEU A 217 -15.95 8.20 -4.70
CA LEU A 217 -14.87 9.18 -4.83
C LEU A 217 -15.31 10.42 -5.64
N LEU A 218 -16.03 10.23 -6.74
CA LEU A 218 -16.53 11.33 -7.57
C LEU A 218 -17.55 12.19 -6.80
N VAL A 219 -18.52 11.56 -6.13
CA VAL A 219 -19.55 12.27 -5.34
C VAL A 219 -18.91 13.01 -4.16
N THR A 220 -18.07 12.35 -3.38
CA THR A 220 -17.41 12.94 -2.22
C THR A 220 -16.39 14.01 -2.62
N GLY A 221 -15.67 13.81 -3.72
CA GLY A 221 -14.75 14.79 -4.30
C GLY A 221 -15.47 16.05 -4.78
N ALA A 222 -16.57 15.92 -5.53
CA ALA A 222 -17.39 17.05 -5.95
C ALA A 222 -17.95 17.82 -4.75
N TRP A 223 -18.47 17.11 -3.75
CA TRP A 223 -18.97 17.71 -2.52
C TRP A 223 -17.86 18.42 -1.72
N PHE A 224 -16.66 17.82 -1.65
CA PHE A 224 -15.50 18.40 -0.99
C PHE A 224 -15.06 19.71 -1.66
N ILE A 225 -15.01 19.75 -2.99
CA ILE A 225 -14.70 20.96 -3.77
C ILE A 225 -15.77 22.03 -3.56
N ALA A 226 -17.05 21.66 -3.64
CA ALA A 226 -18.18 22.59 -3.51
C ALA A 226 -18.20 23.29 -2.14
N THR A 227 -17.79 22.58 -1.09
CA THR A 227 -17.81 23.08 0.29
C THR A 227 -16.45 23.59 0.78
N ALA A 228 -15.42 23.59 -0.07
CA ALA A 228 -14.07 24.05 0.28
C ALA A 228 -13.98 25.58 0.42
N ALA A 229 -13.24 26.03 1.43
CA ALA A 229 -12.90 27.43 1.61
C ALA A 229 -11.79 27.92 0.64
N HIS A 230 -10.98 26.99 0.11
CA HIS A 230 -9.96 27.25 -0.90
C HIS A 230 -10.07 26.23 -2.04
N ARG A 231 -10.88 26.56 -3.06
CA ARG A 231 -11.21 25.65 -4.17
C ARG A 231 -10.01 25.10 -4.95
N PRO A 232 -8.96 25.88 -5.30
CA PRO A 232 -7.83 25.32 -6.04
C PRO A 232 -7.14 24.18 -5.29
N ALA A 233 -6.86 24.37 -3.99
CA ALA A 233 -6.28 23.32 -3.16
C ALA A 233 -7.19 22.09 -3.04
N ALA A 234 -8.51 22.29 -3.03
CA ALA A 234 -9.47 21.19 -3.00
C ALA A 234 -9.49 20.40 -4.31
N ILE A 235 -9.46 21.09 -5.45
CA ILE A 235 -9.37 20.47 -6.77
C ILE A 235 -8.07 19.67 -6.87
N THR A 236 -6.93 20.26 -6.51
CA THR A 236 -5.64 19.57 -6.52
C THR A 236 -5.66 18.32 -5.62
N ALA A 237 -6.20 18.41 -4.40
CA ALA A 237 -6.31 17.26 -3.51
C ALA A 237 -7.17 16.13 -4.13
N VAL A 238 -8.35 16.48 -4.66
CA VAL A 238 -9.24 15.50 -5.31
C VAL A 238 -8.58 14.89 -6.53
N THR A 239 -7.92 15.68 -7.38
CA THR A 239 -7.19 15.17 -8.54
C THR A 239 -6.10 14.18 -8.13
N LEU A 240 -5.30 14.50 -7.12
CA LEU A 240 -4.24 13.59 -6.63
C LEU A 240 -4.82 12.28 -6.09
N VAL A 241 -5.89 12.35 -5.29
CA VAL A 241 -6.56 11.15 -4.78
C VAL A 241 -7.19 10.34 -5.91
N THR A 242 -7.79 10.99 -6.91
CA THR A 242 -8.36 10.30 -8.08
C THR A 242 -7.28 9.62 -8.90
N ILE A 243 -6.15 10.28 -9.19
CA ILE A 243 -5.05 9.66 -9.92
C ILE A 243 -4.49 8.47 -9.12
N GLY A 244 -4.19 8.67 -7.84
CA GLY A 244 -3.67 7.61 -6.96
C GLY A 244 -4.64 6.45 -6.79
N GLY A 245 -5.94 6.74 -6.61
CA GLY A 245 -6.99 5.74 -6.45
C GLY A 245 -7.27 4.96 -7.74
N VAL A 246 -7.35 5.64 -8.89
CA VAL A 246 -7.46 4.98 -10.19
C VAL A 246 -6.23 4.10 -10.44
N PHE A 247 -5.04 4.62 -10.17
CA PHE A 247 -3.81 3.86 -10.27
C PHE A 247 -3.85 2.63 -9.35
N ALA A 248 -4.25 2.77 -8.08
CA ALA A 248 -4.35 1.64 -7.15
C ALA A 248 -5.32 0.55 -7.64
N LEU A 249 -6.46 0.94 -8.20
CA LEU A 249 -7.51 0.02 -8.68
C LEU A 249 -7.23 -0.58 -10.08
N MET A 250 -6.23 -0.09 -10.81
CA MET A 250 -5.87 -0.63 -12.12
C MET A 250 -5.30 -2.05 -12.01
N PRO A 251 -5.63 -2.95 -12.97
CA PRO A 251 -4.94 -4.22 -13.14
C PRO A 251 -3.43 -4.01 -13.32
N TYR A 252 -2.62 -4.99 -12.90
CA TYR A 252 -1.17 -4.91 -12.98
C TYR A 252 -0.70 -4.71 -14.44
N GLU A 253 -1.38 -5.34 -15.39
CA GLU A 253 -1.11 -5.24 -16.84
C GLU A 253 -1.20 -3.80 -17.36
N VAL A 254 -2.06 -2.97 -16.76
CA VAL A 254 -2.22 -1.56 -17.13
C VAL A 254 -1.21 -0.68 -16.38
N LYS A 255 -0.80 -1.10 -15.17
CA LYS A 255 0.21 -0.41 -14.36
C LYS A 255 1.62 -0.57 -14.95
N GLU A 256 1.95 -1.75 -15.47
CA GLU A 256 3.31 -2.09 -15.89
C GLU A 256 3.92 -1.08 -16.88
N PRO A 257 3.24 -0.65 -17.97
CA PRO A 257 3.79 0.37 -18.87
C PRO A 257 4.01 1.72 -18.18
N VAL A 258 3.11 2.11 -17.26
CA VAL A 258 3.21 3.37 -16.51
C VAL A 258 4.38 3.31 -15.54
N ILE A 259 4.57 2.19 -14.84
CA ILE A 259 5.72 1.95 -13.97
C ILE A 259 7.01 1.94 -14.81
N GLY A 260 7.00 1.32 -15.99
CA GLY A 260 8.12 1.30 -16.92
C GLY A 260 8.55 2.71 -17.36
N LEU A 261 7.60 3.62 -17.58
CA LEU A 261 7.90 5.04 -17.87
C LEU A 261 8.56 5.77 -16.68
N LEU A 262 8.26 5.34 -15.44
CA LEU A 262 8.85 5.88 -14.22
C LEU A 262 10.13 5.14 -13.80
N ALA A 263 10.46 4.03 -14.46
CA ALA A 263 11.61 3.20 -14.13
C ALA A 263 12.94 3.99 -14.19
N PRO A 264 13.23 4.88 -15.16
CA PRO A 264 14.49 5.63 -15.16
C PRO A 264 14.71 6.50 -13.90
N VAL A 265 13.63 6.86 -13.20
CA VAL A 265 13.68 7.64 -11.95
C VAL A 265 13.85 6.74 -10.72
N THR A 266 13.56 5.44 -10.84
CA THR A 266 13.44 4.49 -9.71
C THR A 266 14.34 3.26 -9.83
N SER A 267 14.99 3.02 -10.98
CA SER A 267 15.60 1.73 -11.33
C SER A 267 17.02 1.53 -10.82
N SER A 268 17.75 2.58 -10.43
CA SER A 268 19.12 2.47 -9.92
C SER A 268 19.23 1.91 -8.50
N ALA A 269 18.10 1.78 -7.82
CA ALA A 269 18.03 1.34 -6.43
C ALA A 269 18.00 -0.20 -6.31
N ASP A 270 18.76 -0.75 -5.36
CA ASP A 270 18.63 -2.16 -4.93
C ASP A 270 17.19 -2.42 -4.42
N GLN A 271 16.75 -3.69 -4.34
CA GLN A 271 15.39 -4.03 -3.90
C GLN A 271 15.07 -3.43 -2.52
N SER A 272 16.04 -3.45 -1.60
CA SER A 272 15.92 -2.84 -0.27
C SER A 272 15.71 -1.32 -0.32
N GLU A 273 16.44 -0.64 -1.20
CA GLU A 273 16.30 0.80 -1.45
C GLU A 273 14.97 1.13 -2.13
N ARG A 274 14.48 0.27 -3.02
CA ARG A 274 13.16 0.42 -3.65
C ARG A 274 12.03 0.34 -2.63
N GLU A 275 12.05 -0.66 -1.74
CA GLU A 275 11.07 -0.79 -0.66
C GLU A 275 11.05 0.46 0.24
N TRP A 276 12.23 0.98 0.60
CA TRP A 276 12.31 2.20 1.40
C TRP A 276 11.84 3.44 0.64
N THR A 277 12.20 3.55 -0.64
CA THR A 277 11.80 4.66 -1.52
C THR A 277 10.30 4.70 -1.72
N ASP A 278 9.67 3.53 -1.91
CA ASP A 278 8.22 3.41 -2.05
C ASP A 278 7.51 3.89 -0.78
N ARG A 279 7.95 3.42 0.40
CA ARG A 279 7.44 3.92 1.69
C ARG A 279 7.62 5.43 1.87
N ALA A 280 8.78 5.96 1.48
CA ALA A 280 9.05 7.39 1.56
C ALA A 280 8.11 8.20 0.63
N LEU A 281 7.88 7.73 -0.59
CA LEU A 281 6.93 8.31 -1.54
C LEU A 281 5.51 8.33 -0.98
N HIS A 282 5.09 7.22 -0.38
CA HIS A 282 3.81 7.08 0.31
C HIS A 282 3.67 8.14 1.43
N VAL A 283 4.64 8.24 2.33
CA VAL A 283 4.65 9.27 3.40
C VAL A 283 4.55 10.69 2.82
N VAL A 284 5.33 11.00 1.77
CA VAL A 284 5.34 12.32 1.13
C VAL A 284 4.00 12.62 0.46
N ALA A 285 3.40 11.65 -0.25
CA ALA A 285 2.11 11.82 -0.90
C ALA A 285 1.01 12.12 0.12
N PHE A 286 0.96 11.37 1.22
CA PHE A 286 0.00 11.60 2.30
C PHE A 286 0.26 12.92 3.05
N LEU A 287 1.51 13.35 3.18
CA LEU A 287 1.86 14.68 3.70
C LEU A 287 1.31 15.80 2.83
N ILE A 288 1.52 15.72 1.51
CA ILE A 288 0.98 16.70 0.55
C ILE A 288 -0.55 16.70 0.62
N LEU A 289 -1.18 15.54 0.66
CA LEU A 289 -2.64 15.42 0.76
C LEU A 289 -3.17 16.06 2.06
N GLY A 290 -2.57 15.76 3.21
CA GLY A 290 -2.94 16.35 4.49
C GLY A 290 -2.79 17.87 4.50
N PHE A 291 -1.70 18.38 3.92
CA PHE A 291 -1.49 19.82 3.74
C PHE A 291 -2.60 20.44 2.88
N LEU A 292 -2.89 19.87 1.72
CA LEU A 292 -3.89 20.40 0.79
C LEU A 292 -5.30 20.36 1.39
N VAL A 293 -5.68 19.26 2.05
CA VAL A 293 -6.98 19.13 2.73
C VAL A 293 -7.11 20.20 3.81
N ARG A 294 -6.05 20.44 4.58
CA ARG A 294 -6.06 21.49 5.62
C ARG A 294 -6.24 22.89 5.03
N VAL A 295 -5.55 23.21 3.93
CA VAL A 295 -5.67 24.50 3.23
C VAL A 295 -7.07 24.66 2.62
N ALA A 296 -7.59 23.61 1.98
CA ALA A 296 -8.93 23.57 1.40
C ALA A 296 -10.02 23.80 2.47
N ARG A 297 -9.87 23.20 3.65
CA ARG A 297 -10.80 23.27 4.78
C ARG A 297 -10.32 24.18 5.91
N ARG A 298 -9.68 25.31 5.58
CA ARG A 298 -9.05 26.22 6.57
C ARG A 298 -9.94 26.67 7.74
N ARG A 299 -11.27 26.66 7.58
CA ARG A 299 -12.27 27.04 8.59
C ARG A 299 -12.62 25.92 9.57
N ASP A 300 -12.39 24.67 9.20
CA ASP A 300 -12.76 23.52 10.02
C ASP A 300 -11.71 23.23 11.08
N HIS A 301 -12.16 22.70 12.22
CA HIS A 301 -11.27 22.27 13.29
C HIS A 301 -10.49 21.03 12.86
N VAL A 302 -9.19 20.98 13.16
CA VAL A 302 -8.30 19.90 12.68
C VAL A 302 -8.79 18.50 13.07
N ARG A 303 -9.36 18.33 14.27
CA ARG A 303 -9.94 17.04 14.72
C ARG A 303 -11.06 16.53 13.81
N LYS A 304 -11.85 17.43 13.21
CA LYS A 304 -12.93 17.05 12.26
C LYS A 304 -12.37 16.54 10.93
N LEU A 305 -11.14 16.88 10.59
CA LEU A 305 -10.46 16.44 9.37
C LEU A 305 -9.62 15.19 9.64
N ALA A 306 -8.97 15.11 10.79
CA ALA A 306 -8.07 14.00 11.14
C ALA A 306 -8.79 12.64 11.19
N ILE A 307 -9.98 12.56 11.78
CA ILE A 307 -10.70 11.28 11.91
C ILE A 307 -11.10 10.70 10.55
N PRO A 308 -11.80 11.45 9.65
CA PRO A 308 -12.11 10.92 8.32
C PRO A 308 -10.87 10.57 7.50
N LEU A 309 -9.79 11.35 7.61
CA LEU A 309 -8.55 11.07 6.89
C LEU A 309 -7.89 9.78 7.38
N ALA A 310 -7.88 9.52 8.69
CA ALA A 310 -7.39 8.26 9.24
C ALA A 310 -8.21 7.07 8.75
N VAL A 311 -9.55 7.21 8.71
CA VAL A 311 -10.44 6.18 8.14
C VAL A 311 -10.15 5.95 6.66
N VAL A 312 -9.97 7.01 5.87
CA VAL A 312 -9.61 6.89 4.46
C VAL A 312 -8.27 6.18 4.28
N THR A 313 -7.24 6.54 5.06
CA THR A 313 -5.93 5.86 5.02
C THR A 313 -6.06 4.37 5.30
N LEU A 314 -6.77 3.99 6.36
CA LEU A 314 -6.98 2.57 6.69
C LEU A 314 -7.75 1.82 5.60
N LEU A 315 -8.75 2.47 5.01
CA LEU A 315 -9.54 1.88 3.93
C LEU A 315 -8.74 1.76 2.63
N THR A 316 -7.83 2.68 2.32
CA THR A 316 -6.96 2.55 1.14
C THR A 316 -6.03 1.34 1.27
N GLU A 317 -5.47 1.10 2.45
CA GLU A 317 -4.64 -0.09 2.68
C GLU A 317 -5.45 -1.37 2.62
N LEU A 318 -6.63 -1.37 3.24
CA LEU A 318 -7.56 -2.50 3.14
C LEU A 318 -7.90 -2.80 1.68
N LEU A 319 -8.20 -1.77 0.88
CA LEU A 319 -8.48 -1.93 -0.54
C LEU A 319 -7.27 -2.45 -1.32
N GLN A 320 -6.07 -1.96 -1.01
CA GLN A 320 -4.83 -2.43 -1.63
C GLN A 320 -4.58 -3.90 -1.32
N SER A 321 -4.50 -4.28 -0.04
CA SER A 321 -4.30 -5.66 0.41
C SER A 321 -5.32 -6.62 -0.21
N VAL A 322 -6.59 -6.22 -0.22
CA VAL A 322 -7.68 -7.01 -0.79
C VAL A 322 -7.57 -7.12 -2.33
N SER A 323 -7.14 -6.06 -3.02
CA SER A 323 -7.01 -6.06 -4.48
C SER A 323 -5.78 -6.80 -5.00
N THR A 324 -4.67 -6.75 -4.25
CA THR A 324 -3.38 -7.35 -4.64
C THR A 324 -3.21 -8.76 -4.07
N GLY A 325 -4.02 -9.15 -3.07
CA GLY A 325 -3.85 -10.41 -2.35
C GLY A 325 -2.60 -10.44 -1.47
N ILE A 326 -2.00 -9.28 -1.20
CA ILE A 326 -0.83 -9.13 -0.33
C ILE A 326 -1.30 -9.13 1.13
N GLY A 327 -0.59 -9.89 1.98
CA GLY A 327 -0.95 -10.12 3.38
C GLY A 327 -0.85 -8.89 4.28
N MET A 328 -1.16 -9.04 5.57
CA MET A 328 -1.24 -7.95 6.56
C MET A 328 0.10 -7.24 6.89
N ASP A 329 1.20 -7.56 6.20
CA ASP A 329 2.50 -6.91 6.38
C ASP A 329 2.43 -5.38 6.05
N ASP A 330 1.37 -4.96 5.34
CA ASP A 330 1.06 -3.58 4.95
C ASP A 330 0.59 -2.67 6.13
N LEU A 331 0.44 -3.18 7.35
CA LEU A 331 0.04 -2.34 8.49
C LEU A 331 1.07 -1.25 8.80
N VAL A 332 2.35 -1.52 8.52
CA VAL A 332 3.42 -0.52 8.63
C VAL A 332 3.20 0.62 7.64
N ASP A 333 2.76 0.32 6.43
CA ASP A 333 2.51 1.32 5.39
C ASP A 333 1.27 2.16 5.73
N ALA A 334 0.24 1.53 6.32
CA ALA A 334 -0.90 2.24 6.92
C ALA A 334 -0.47 3.28 7.95
N VAL A 335 0.44 2.90 8.86
CA VAL A 335 0.99 3.78 9.90
C VAL A 335 1.84 4.89 9.28
N ALA A 336 2.67 4.56 8.29
CA ALA A 336 3.49 5.53 7.58
C ALA A 336 2.62 6.58 6.85
N ASN A 337 1.56 6.14 6.18
CA ASN A 337 0.60 7.01 5.50
C ASN A 337 -0.18 7.89 6.49
N LEU A 338 -0.58 7.34 7.64
CA LEU A 338 -1.22 8.09 8.71
C LEU A 338 -0.28 9.14 9.32
N PHE A 339 1.00 8.79 9.49
CA PHE A 339 2.04 9.71 9.96
C PHE A 339 2.23 10.88 8.99
N GLY A 340 2.45 10.59 7.69
CA GLY A 340 2.57 11.59 6.64
C GLY A 340 1.38 12.54 6.63
N MET A 341 0.17 11.99 6.62
CA MET A 341 -1.09 12.74 6.66
C MET A 341 -1.18 13.68 7.89
N THR A 342 -0.82 13.18 9.07
CA THR A 342 -0.87 13.93 10.33
C THR A 342 0.12 15.10 10.31
N VAL A 343 1.36 14.85 9.86
CA VAL A 343 2.37 15.90 9.69
C VAL A 343 1.89 16.95 8.68
N GLY A 344 1.35 16.51 7.54
CA GLY A 344 0.77 17.38 6.52
C GLY A 344 -0.33 18.30 7.05
N LEU A 345 -1.27 17.77 7.83
CA LEU A 345 -2.31 18.54 8.52
C LEU A 345 -1.70 19.60 9.47
N GLY A 346 -0.66 19.23 10.22
CA GLY A 346 0.05 20.12 11.15
C GLY A 346 0.73 21.28 10.42
N VAL A 347 1.49 20.99 9.36
CA VAL A 347 2.15 21.99 8.51
C VAL A 347 1.13 22.90 7.84
N GLY A 348 0.04 22.33 7.29
CA GLY A 348 -1.06 23.10 6.72
C GLY A 348 -1.72 24.03 7.73
N GLN A 349 -1.84 23.60 8.99
CA GLN A 349 -2.44 24.40 10.07
C GLN A 349 -1.55 25.61 10.40
N ASP A 350 -0.23 25.42 10.46
CA ASP A 350 0.72 26.52 10.67
C ASP A 350 0.70 27.51 9.49
N TYR A 351 0.70 26.99 8.26
CA TYR A 351 0.58 27.81 7.05
C TYR A 351 -0.68 28.69 7.07
N VAL A 352 -1.85 28.10 7.35
CA VAL A 352 -3.12 28.82 7.46
C VAL A 352 -3.05 29.91 8.55
N ARG A 353 -2.48 29.60 9.73
CA ARG A 353 -2.31 30.57 10.83
C ARG A 353 -1.44 31.76 10.41
N LYS A 354 -0.29 31.49 9.77
CA LYS A 354 0.64 32.53 9.30
C LYS A 354 0.00 33.43 8.24
N TYR A 355 -0.72 32.85 7.28
CA TYR A 355 -1.43 33.58 6.24
C TYR A 355 -2.45 34.59 6.81
N TYR A 356 -3.28 34.16 7.76
CA TYR A 356 -4.26 35.04 8.40
C TYR A 356 -3.62 36.13 9.27
N ARG A 357 -2.53 35.83 9.99
CA ARG A 357 -1.78 36.82 10.76
C ARG A 357 -1.23 37.93 9.86
N ARG A 358 -0.65 37.57 8.71
CA ARG A 358 -0.14 38.55 7.71
C ARG A 358 -1.26 39.42 7.14
N ARG A 359 -2.41 38.82 6.79
CA ARG A 359 -3.56 39.57 6.24
C ARG A 359 -4.15 40.54 7.26
N ARG A 360 -4.26 40.16 8.54
CA ARG A 360 -4.71 41.07 9.62
C ARG A 360 -3.75 42.25 9.84
N ARG A 361 -2.44 42.02 9.79
CA ARG A 361 -1.43 43.09 9.91
C ARG A 361 -1.50 44.09 8.76
N SER A 362 -1.65 43.61 7.52
CA SER A 362 -1.78 44.49 6.34
C SER A 362 -3.04 45.36 6.39
N SER A 363 -4.17 44.82 6.85
CA SER A 363 -5.42 45.58 7.02
C SER A 363 -5.30 46.68 8.07
N ARG A 364 -4.65 46.42 9.22
CA ARG A 364 -4.38 47.46 10.24
C ARG A 364 -3.49 48.58 9.72
N HIS A 365 -2.49 48.26 8.89
CA HIS A 365 -1.59 49.26 8.34
C HIS A 365 -2.29 50.17 7.31
N ARG A 366 -3.20 49.62 6.50
CA ARG A 366 -4.04 50.42 5.58
C ARG A 366 -4.98 51.38 6.33
N HIS A 367 -5.63 50.94 7.41
CA HIS A 367 -6.46 51.84 8.22
C HIS A 367 -5.67 52.95 8.91
N ARG A 368 -4.46 52.65 9.42
CA ARG A 368 -3.59 53.70 10.00
C ARG A 368 -3.19 54.76 8.98
N LYS A 369 -2.88 54.37 7.74
CA LYS A 369 -2.45 55.31 6.68
C LYS A 369 -3.59 56.18 6.14
N HIS A 370 -4.83 55.69 6.14
CA HIS A 370 -6.00 56.51 5.77
C HIS A 370 -6.50 57.39 6.93
N GLY A 371 -6.45 56.91 8.18
CA GLY A 371 -6.82 57.71 9.35
C GLY A 371 -5.88 58.88 9.62
N SER A 372 -4.61 58.79 9.24
CA SER A 372 -3.65 59.91 9.37
C SER A 372 -3.77 60.97 8.28
N ARG A 373 -4.52 60.72 7.19
CA ARG A 373 -4.70 61.69 6.10
C ARG A 373 -5.87 62.64 6.30
N HIS A 374 -6.90 62.22 7.05
CA HIS A 374 -8.02 63.10 7.42
C HIS A 374 -7.79 63.90 8.70
N ARG A 375 -6.76 63.59 9.48
CA ARG A 375 -6.48 64.32 10.73
C ARG A 375 -5.49 65.48 10.58
N SER A 376 -5.04 65.77 9.36
CA SER A 376 -4.12 66.88 9.07
C SER A 376 -4.76 68.04 8.29
N GLU A 377 -6.06 68.00 7.98
CA GLU A 377 -6.77 69.11 7.32
C GLU A 377 -7.73 69.90 8.25
N ASP A 378 -8.08 69.37 9.43
CA ASP A 378 -8.93 70.07 10.43
C ASP A 378 -8.15 70.58 11.66
N ALA A 379 -6.82 70.68 11.58
CA ALA A 379 -6.02 71.37 12.60
C ALA A 379 -5.99 72.89 12.33
N GLY A 380 -7.18 73.49 12.23
CA GLY A 380 -7.40 74.92 12.20
C GLY A 380 -8.08 75.36 13.50
N THR A 381 -7.31 75.92 14.42
CA THR A 381 -7.73 76.87 15.47
C THR A 381 -8.94 76.48 16.32
N HIS A 382 -8.70 75.85 17.47
CA HIS A 382 -9.50 76.17 18.64
C HIS A 382 -8.67 76.29 19.90
N ASP A 383 -8.96 77.40 20.56
CA ASP A 383 -8.31 78.08 21.66
C ASP A 383 -8.59 77.39 22.99
N ASP A 384 -7.73 77.68 23.96
CA ASP A 384 -7.70 77.15 25.30
C ASP A 384 -9.05 77.31 26.03
N SER A 385 -9.43 76.30 26.81
CA SER A 385 -10.02 76.54 28.13
C SER A 385 -9.95 75.27 28.97
N ASP A 386 -9.18 75.41 30.04
CA ASP A 386 -9.19 74.65 31.27
C ASP A 386 -10.57 74.11 31.62
N LEU A 387 -10.68 72.82 31.92
CA LEU A 387 -11.60 72.31 32.94
C LEU A 387 -11.11 70.95 33.47
N GLU A 388 -11.16 70.88 34.80
CA GLU A 388 -10.65 69.89 35.74
C GLU A 388 -11.14 68.43 35.56
N PRO A 389 -10.48 67.48 36.27
CA PRO A 389 -10.78 66.06 36.16
C PRO A 389 -11.91 65.67 37.11
N ASP A 390 -13.03 65.19 36.56
CA ASP A 390 -14.11 64.63 37.38
C ASP A 390 -13.99 63.10 37.51
N LEU A 391 -13.91 62.69 38.76
CA LEU A 391 -13.94 61.33 39.26
C LEU A 391 -15.34 60.72 39.06
N ALA A 392 -15.39 59.40 39.23
CA ALA A 392 -16.58 58.58 39.45
C ALA A 392 -17.43 58.18 38.23
N ASN A 393 -17.28 56.93 37.79
CA ASN A 393 -18.33 55.91 37.95
C ASN A 393 -17.87 54.57 37.37
N GLU A 394 -17.43 53.67 38.24
CA GLU A 394 -17.50 52.23 37.97
C GLU A 394 -18.92 51.75 38.30
N PRO A 395 -19.69 51.22 37.34
CA PRO A 395 -20.76 50.31 37.65
C PRO A 395 -20.18 48.90 37.78
N SER A 396 -20.09 48.46 39.03
CA SER A 396 -20.23 47.07 39.44
C SER A 396 -21.54 46.46 38.89
N LEU A 397 -21.61 45.12 38.85
CA LEU A 397 -22.73 44.22 38.47
C LEU A 397 -22.59 43.64 37.04
N ALA A 398 -22.75 42.34 36.77
CA ALA A 398 -23.19 41.22 37.59
C ALA A 398 -22.78 39.87 36.95
N ASN A 399 -22.63 38.89 37.85
CA ASN A 399 -22.78 37.44 37.71
C ASN A 399 -23.43 36.92 36.42
N GLU A 400 -22.76 35.99 35.73
CA GLU A 400 -23.44 34.94 34.94
C GLU A 400 -23.33 33.58 35.64
N PRO A 401 -24.42 32.79 35.67
CA PRO A 401 -24.50 31.57 36.46
C PRO A 401 -23.81 30.39 35.78
N ILE A 402 -23.17 29.58 36.64
CA ILE A 402 -22.78 28.20 36.40
C ILE A 402 -24.04 27.42 36.00
N ASN A 403 -24.10 26.97 34.75
CA ASN A 403 -25.10 26.01 34.31
C ASN A 403 -24.45 24.63 34.21
N ASN A 404 -24.68 23.81 35.24
CA ASN A 404 -24.48 22.37 35.21
C ASN A 404 -25.60 21.74 34.37
N ARG A 405 -25.24 21.09 33.26
CA ARG A 405 -25.92 19.90 32.74
C ARG A 405 -25.04 19.14 31.77
#